data_AF-A0A101W040-F1
#
_entry.id   AF-A0A101W040-F1
#
_cell.length_a   1.000
_cell.length_b   1.000
_cell.length_c   1.000
_cell.angle_alpha   90.00
_cell.angle_beta   90.00
_cell.angle_gamma   90.00
#
_symmetry.space_group_name_H-M   'P 1'
#
loop_
_entity.id
_entity.type
_entity.pdbx_description
1 polymer ?
#
loop_
_entity_poly.entity_id
_entity_poly.type
_entity_poly.pdbx_seq_one_letter_code
_entity_poly.pdbx_strand_id
1 'polypeptide(L)'
;MEGKWPWVKAAIALGVLNIIIFFSAHTLGTTTFYAQTTGYITSFFFPNWFSGSVWTQGTCGGDTTLSVGWQWLFVLGLFIGALVANRTSKPRIEKENIPPMWVERFGDNPKLRYTVAFIGGFLLLFGARLAGGCTSSHVISGMSQMAVSGIVFGMAVFASGIPTALLLYRGGKTR
;
A
#
# COMPACT_ATOMS: atom_id res chain seq x y z
N MET A 1 9.75 -23.38 12.02
CA MET A 1 8.32 -22.97 11.94
C MET A 1 7.83 -22.29 13.22
N GLU A 2 8.66 -22.23 14.28
CA GLU A 2 8.39 -21.47 15.50
C GLU A 2 8.55 -19.96 15.21
N GLY A 3 7.45 -19.20 15.28
CA GLY A 3 7.45 -17.76 15.05
C GLY A 3 6.36 -17.25 14.10
N LYS A 4 5.63 -18.14 13.42
CA LYS A 4 4.48 -17.72 12.59
C LYS A 4 3.25 -17.54 13.46
N TRP A 5 2.72 -16.32 13.53
CA TRP A 5 1.41 -16.09 14.11
C TRP A 5 0.36 -16.93 13.36
N PRO A 6 -0.52 -17.66 14.06
CA PRO A 6 -1.64 -18.34 13.42
C PRO A 6 -2.45 -17.33 12.61
N TRP A 7 -2.77 -17.68 11.35
CA TRP A 7 -3.47 -16.79 10.43
C TRP A 7 -4.80 -16.29 11.03
N VAL A 8 -5.47 -17.11 11.82
CA VAL A 8 -6.71 -16.75 12.53
C VAL A 8 -6.48 -15.60 13.52
N LYS A 9 -5.41 -15.64 14.32
CA LYS A 9 -5.10 -14.57 15.28
C LYS A 9 -4.77 -13.26 14.56
N ALA A 10 -4.02 -13.34 13.46
CA ALA A 10 -3.72 -12.18 12.63
C ALA A 10 -4.99 -11.59 11.99
N ALA A 11 -5.89 -12.45 11.49
CA ALA A 11 -7.16 -12.02 10.90
C ALA A 11 -8.08 -11.35 11.93
N ILE A 12 -8.20 -11.93 13.14
CA ILE A 12 -8.97 -11.33 14.25
C ILE A 12 -8.38 -9.97 14.63
N ALA A 13 -7.06 -9.87 14.81
CA ALA A 13 -6.41 -8.61 15.16
C ALA A 13 -6.63 -7.53 14.09
N LEU A 14 -6.51 -7.89 12.80
CA LEU A 14 -6.77 -7.00 11.67
C LEU A 14 -8.25 -6.56 11.63
N GLY A 15 -9.18 -7.49 11.87
CA GLY A 15 -10.61 -7.22 11.90
C GLY A 15 -11.00 -6.25 13.02
N VAL A 16 -10.49 -6.48 14.24
CA VAL A 16 -10.67 -5.58 15.38
C VAL A 16 -10.10 -4.19 15.08
N LEU A 17 -8.91 -4.12 14.47
CA LEU A 17 -8.32 -2.84 14.05
C LEU A 17 -9.21 -2.11 13.05
N ASN A 18 -9.75 -2.82 12.04
CA ASN A 18 -10.66 -2.25 11.05
C ASN A 18 -11.95 -1.72 11.71
N ILE A 19 -12.50 -2.43 12.70
CA ILE A 19 -13.68 -1.99 13.47
C ILE A 19 -13.37 -0.70 14.25
N ILE A 20 -12.23 -0.65 14.96
CA ILE A 20 -11.82 0.54 15.72
C ILE A 20 -11.68 1.76 14.80
N ILE A 21 -11.08 1.57 13.63
CA ILE A 21 -10.88 2.65 12.66
C ILE A 21 -12.22 3.08 12.03
N PHE A 22 -13.13 2.13 11.81
CA PHE A 22 -14.47 2.43 11.34
C PHE A 22 -15.25 3.32 12.32
N PHE A 23 -15.12 3.08 13.64
CA PHE A 23 -15.69 3.97 14.66
C PHE A 23 -15.12 5.40 14.60
N SER A 24 -13.92 5.57 14.07
CA SER A 24 -13.31 6.90 13.84
C SER A 24 -13.78 7.54 12.52
N ALA A 25 -14.83 7.01 11.88
CA ALA A 25 -15.36 7.44 10.58
C ALA A 25 -14.30 7.51 9.46
N HIS A 26 -13.23 6.72 9.59
CA HIS A 26 -12.13 6.67 8.65
C HIS A 26 -11.96 5.24 8.10
N THR A 27 -11.19 5.11 7.02
CA THR A 27 -10.87 3.83 6.40
C THR A 27 -9.37 3.56 6.46
N LEU A 28 -8.99 2.29 6.31
CA LEU A 28 -7.60 1.86 6.17
C LEU A 28 -7.07 2.27 4.79
N GLY A 29 -6.72 3.53 4.57
CA GLY A 29 -6.22 4.01 3.28
C GLY A 29 -4.81 4.57 3.37
N THR A 30 -3.94 4.20 2.43
CA THR A 30 -2.54 4.65 2.36
C THR A 30 -2.23 5.49 1.12
N THR A 31 -3.10 5.49 0.12
CA THR A 31 -2.86 6.20 -1.15
C THR A 31 -2.77 7.70 -0.94
N THR A 32 -3.68 8.28 -0.15
CA THR A 32 -3.76 9.73 0.13
C THR A 32 -2.47 10.30 0.68
N PHE A 33 -1.79 9.57 1.58
CA PHE A 33 -0.49 9.92 2.14
C PHE A 33 0.51 10.29 1.03
N TYR A 34 0.64 9.47 -0.03
CA TYR A 34 1.62 9.73 -1.08
C TYR A 34 1.37 11.04 -1.83
N ALA A 35 0.11 11.42 -2.09
CA ALA A 35 -0.16 12.70 -2.74
C ALA A 35 -0.02 13.87 -1.77
N GLN A 36 -0.44 13.72 -0.51
CA GLN A 36 -0.25 14.75 0.51
C GLN A 36 1.25 15.04 0.72
N THR A 37 2.08 14.00 0.80
CA THR A 37 3.54 14.16 0.88
C THR A 37 4.10 14.87 -0.35
N THR A 38 3.63 14.52 -1.55
CA THR A 38 4.01 15.22 -2.78
C THR A 38 3.56 16.69 -2.72
N GLY A 39 2.40 16.97 -2.14
CA GLY A 39 1.88 18.32 -1.96
C GLY A 39 2.71 19.14 -0.97
N TYR A 40 3.12 18.55 0.14
CA TYR A 40 4.04 19.17 1.11
C TYR A 40 5.41 19.47 0.48
N ILE A 41 5.95 18.54 -0.32
CA ILE A 41 7.22 18.76 -1.02
C ILE A 41 7.07 19.88 -2.06
N THR A 42 5.98 19.86 -2.83
CA THR A 42 5.77 20.83 -3.92
C THR A 42 5.51 22.23 -3.38
N SER A 43 4.76 22.38 -2.29
CA SER A 43 4.57 23.68 -1.62
C SER A 43 5.86 24.25 -1.03
N PHE A 44 6.78 23.38 -0.58
CA PHE A 44 8.08 23.81 -0.08
C PHE A 44 9.00 24.37 -1.18
N PHE A 45 9.06 23.71 -2.35
CA PHE A 45 9.94 24.13 -3.45
C PHE A 45 9.31 25.15 -4.41
N PHE A 46 7.99 25.07 -4.64
CA PHE A 46 7.28 25.86 -5.64
C PHE A 46 5.94 26.40 -5.08
N PRO A 47 5.98 27.35 -4.11
CA PRO A 47 4.78 27.86 -3.44
C PRO A 47 3.77 28.49 -4.42
N ASN A 48 4.26 29.12 -5.50
CA ASN A 48 3.41 29.79 -6.50
C ASN A 48 2.61 28.82 -7.40
N TRP A 49 3.01 27.54 -7.50
CA TRP A 49 2.31 26.52 -8.29
C TRP A 49 1.22 25.80 -7.49
N PHE A 50 1.27 25.90 -6.15
CA PHE A 50 0.42 25.14 -5.25
C PHE A 50 -1.03 25.66 -5.22
N SER A 51 -1.22 26.97 -5.34
CA SER A 51 -2.52 27.64 -5.16
C SER A 51 -3.51 27.47 -6.32
N GLY A 52 -3.07 26.96 -7.48
CA GLY A 52 -3.88 26.94 -8.71
C GLY A 52 -4.18 25.56 -9.30
N SER A 53 -3.69 24.46 -8.70
CA SER A 53 -3.84 23.13 -9.31
C SER A 53 -5.09 22.40 -8.79
N VAL A 54 -5.87 21.80 -9.69
CA VAL A 54 -7.04 20.96 -9.35
C VAL A 54 -6.64 19.79 -8.42
N TRP A 55 -5.40 19.33 -8.54
CA TRP A 55 -4.84 18.25 -7.74
C TRP A 55 -4.65 18.61 -6.26
N THR A 56 -4.20 19.83 -5.94
CA THR A 56 -3.99 20.28 -4.56
C THR A 56 -5.32 20.45 -3.82
N GLN A 57 -6.32 21.05 -4.47
CA GLN A 57 -7.67 21.25 -3.89
C GLN A 57 -8.38 19.93 -3.58
N GLY A 58 -8.29 18.93 -4.46
CA GLY A 58 -8.97 17.65 -4.30
C GLY A 58 -8.28 16.67 -3.34
N THR A 59 -7.00 16.88 -2.99
CA THR A 59 -6.20 15.86 -2.29
C THR A 59 -5.52 16.34 -1.01
N CYS A 60 -5.26 17.64 -0.88
CA CYS A 60 -4.52 18.24 0.25
C CYS A 60 -5.41 19.02 1.22
N GLY A 61 -6.74 18.95 1.07
CA GLY A 61 -7.69 19.80 1.78
C GLY A 61 -7.88 21.13 1.03
N GLY A 62 -9.12 21.54 0.82
CA GLY A 62 -9.48 22.70 0.01
C GLY A 62 -9.11 24.06 0.61
N ASP A 63 -8.58 24.09 1.84
CA ASP A 63 -8.26 25.32 2.56
C ASP A 63 -6.75 25.52 2.67
N THR A 64 -6.33 26.77 2.72
CA THR A 64 -4.96 27.31 2.69
C THR A 64 -3.98 26.80 3.76
N THR A 65 -4.32 25.73 4.46
CA THR A 65 -3.49 25.09 5.48
C THR A 65 -3.28 23.61 5.14
N LEU A 66 -2.02 23.24 4.99
CA LEU A 66 -1.53 21.87 4.87
C LEU A 66 -1.92 21.06 6.11
N SER A 67 -3.12 20.49 6.13
CA SER A 67 -3.58 19.68 7.26
C SER A 67 -3.03 18.27 7.15
N VAL A 68 -2.41 17.78 8.22
CA VAL A 68 -1.95 16.39 8.33
C VAL A 68 -3.19 15.51 8.43
N GLY A 69 -3.56 14.89 7.31
CA GLY A 69 -4.72 14.01 7.27
C GLY A 69 -4.53 12.79 8.17
N TRP A 70 -5.64 12.20 8.64
CA TRP A 70 -5.63 10.95 9.41
C TRP A 70 -4.78 9.84 8.76
N GLN A 71 -4.86 9.72 7.43
CA GLN A 71 -4.09 8.72 6.66
C GLN A 71 -2.57 8.95 6.76
N TRP A 72 -2.14 10.19 6.98
CA TRP A 72 -0.74 10.52 7.18
C TRP A 72 -0.23 10.00 8.53
N LEU A 73 -0.98 10.26 9.60
CA LEU A 73 -0.70 9.71 10.93
C LEU A 73 -0.78 8.18 10.94
N PHE A 74 -1.74 7.60 10.22
CA PHE A 74 -1.89 6.16 10.09
C PHE A 74 -0.67 5.50 9.42
N VAL A 75 -0.17 6.06 8.32
CA VAL A 75 1.03 5.54 7.63
C VAL A 75 2.28 5.68 8.51
N LEU A 76 2.43 6.78 9.24
CA LEU A 76 3.49 6.92 10.24
C LEU A 76 3.39 5.87 11.34
N GLY A 77 2.18 5.62 11.84
CA GLY A 77 1.91 4.56 12.82
C GLY A 77 2.26 3.17 12.29
N LEU A 78 1.94 2.87 11.03
CA LEU A 78 2.36 1.63 10.37
C LEU A 78 3.89 1.50 10.31
N PHE A 79 4.59 2.59 9.95
CA PHE A 79 6.05 2.59 9.87
C PHE A 79 6.69 2.35 11.23
N ILE A 80 6.28 3.11 12.25
CA ILE A 80 6.80 2.97 13.63
C ILE A 80 6.43 1.59 14.19
N GLY A 81 5.20 1.14 14.00
CA GLY A 81 4.72 -0.17 14.44
C GLY A 81 5.53 -1.31 13.82
N ALA A 82 5.82 -1.23 12.51
CA ALA A 82 6.66 -2.21 11.83
C ALA A 82 8.09 -2.22 12.36
N LEU A 83 8.67 -1.05 12.65
CA LEU A 83 10.01 -0.94 13.24
C LEU A 83 10.07 -1.54 14.66
N VAL A 84 9.08 -1.24 15.50
CA VAL A 84 8.98 -1.80 16.85
C VAL A 84 8.80 -3.31 16.77
N ALA A 85 7.89 -3.80 15.92
CA ALA A 85 7.67 -5.22 15.71
C ALA A 85 8.93 -5.93 15.22
N ASN A 86 9.69 -5.35 14.30
CA ASN A 86 10.94 -5.93 13.80
C ASN A 86 12.02 -6.01 14.91
N ARG A 87 12.05 -5.05 15.84
CA ARG A 87 13.00 -5.06 16.96
C ARG A 87 12.61 -6.02 18.08
N THR A 88 11.31 -6.23 18.32
CA THR A 88 10.82 -7.10 19.40
C THR A 88 10.59 -8.55 18.96
N SER A 89 10.51 -8.81 17.65
CA SER A 89 10.30 -10.16 17.11
C SER A 89 11.53 -11.04 17.33
N LYS A 90 11.28 -12.25 17.87
CA LYS A 90 12.30 -13.28 18.13
C LYS A 90 12.95 -13.85 16.85
N PRO A 91 12.22 -14.16 15.76
CA PRO A 91 12.86 -14.62 14.53
C PRO A 91 13.49 -13.42 13.81
N ARG A 92 14.81 -13.50 13.62
CA ARG A 92 15.55 -12.52 12.81
C ARG A 92 15.20 -12.75 11.35
N ILE A 93 14.53 -11.79 10.72
CA ILE A 93 14.28 -11.83 9.28
C ILE A 93 15.65 -11.61 8.61
N GLU A 94 16.17 -12.64 7.93
CA GLU A 94 17.37 -12.50 7.12
C GLU A 94 17.11 -11.46 6.01
N LYS A 95 18.07 -10.56 5.81
CA LYS A 95 17.95 -9.53 4.78
C LYS A 95 18.12 -10.18 3.41
N GLU A 96 17.01 -10.57 2.81
CA GLU A 96 16.99 -11.08 1.45
C GLU A 96 16.89 -9.92 0.45
N ASN A 97 18.00 -9.65 -0.26
CA ASN A 97 18.04 -8.56 -1.23
C ASN A 97 17.21 -8.88 -2.48
N ILE A 98 17.16 -10.16 -2.88
CA ILE A 98 16.45 -10.62 -4.07
C ILE A 98 15.77 -11.94 -3.73
N PRO A 99 14.44 -12.06 -3.89
CA PRO A 99 13.72 -13.30 -3.63
C PRO A 99 14.20 -14.43 -4.56
N PRO A 100 14.24 -15.70 -4.09
CA PRO A 100 14.72 -16.82 -4.88
C PRO A 100 13.91 -17.02 -6.17
N MET A 101 12.60 -16.77 -6.11
CA MET A 101 11.72 -16.82 -7.28
C MET A 101 12.10 -15.81 -8.38
N TRP A 102 12.70 -14.67 -8.01
CA TRP A 102 13.22 -13.71 -8.98
C TRP A 102 14.55 -14.19 -9.57
N VAL A 103 15.44 -14.72 -8.73
CA VAL A 103 16.75 -15.25 -9.16
C VAL A 103 16.56 -16.39 -10.16
N GLU A 104 15.63 -17.30 -9.90
CA GLU A 104 15.31 -18.43 -10.79
C GLU A 104 14.82 -18.00 -12.18
N ARG A 105 14.20 -16.82 -12.29
CA ARG A 105 13.57 -16.37 -13.53
C ARG A 105 14.37 -15.30 -14.28
N PHE A 106 14.91 -14.33 -13.55
CA PHE A 106 15.55 -13.13 -14.09
C PHE A 106 17.04 -13.02 -13.70
N GLY A 107 17.55 -13.98 -12.91
CA GLY A 107 18.93 -14.00 -12.44
C GLY A 107 19.19 -13.07 -11.25
N ASP A 108 20.46 -13.03 -10.82
CA ASP A 108 20.94 -12.30 -9.64
C ASP A 108 21.29 -10.83 -9.97
N ASN A 109 20.39 -10.11 -10.66
CA ASN A 109 20.61 -8.69 -10.99
C ASN A 109 19.77 -7.77 -10.09
N PRO A 110 20.37 -7.16 -9.04
CA PRO A 110 19.63 -6.30 -8.11
C PRO A 110 19.12 -5.02 -8.79
N LYS A 111 19.87 -4.44 -9.74
CA LYS A 111 19.45 -3.21 -10.42
C LYS A 111 18.18 -3.42 -11.23
N LEU A 112 18.10 -4.56 -11.93
CA LEU A 112 16.90 -4.94 -12.68
C LEU A 112 15.71 -5.13 -11.74
N ARG A 113 15.91 -5.83 -10.61
CA ARG A 113 14.86 -6.04 -9.61
C ARG A 113 14.28 -4.75 -9.07
N TYR A 114 15.13 -3.80 -8.67
CA TYR A 114 14.68 -2.51 -8.13
C TYR A 114 13.99 -1.65 -9.18
N THR A 115 14.49 -1.65 -10.42
CA THR A 115 13.87 -0.90 -11.53
C THR A 115 12.46 -1.41 -11.82
N VAL A 116 12.29 -2.73 -11.93
CA VAL A 116 10.97 -3.34 -12.14
C VAL A 116 10.07 -3.16 -10.92
N ALA A 117 10.60 -3.23 -9.69
CA ALA A 117 9.85 -2.94 -8.48
C ALA A 117 9.31 -1.51 -8.48
N PHE A 118 10.13 -0.54 -8.89
CA PHE A 118 9.77 0.86 -8.94
C PHE A 118 8.68 1.12 -9.98
N ILE A 119 8.84 0.59 -11.20
CA ILE A 119 7.84 0.71 -12.27
C ILE A 119 6.52 0.03 -11.85
N GLY A 120 6.59 -1.16 -11.26
CA GLY A 120 5.42 -1.86 -10.73
C GLY A 120 4.73 -1.07 -9.61
N GLY A 121 5.49 -0.49 -8.69
CA GLY A 121 4.97 0.37 -7.62
C GLY A 121 4.30 1.63 -8.17
N PHE A 122 4.88 2.25 -9.20
CA PHE A 122 4.28 3.39 -9.89
C PHE A 122 2.94 3.02 -10.54
N LEU A 123 2.87 1.91 -11.27
CA LEU A 123 1.64 1.42 -11.89
C LEU A 123 0.56 1.09 -10.83
N LEU A 124 0.95 0.49 -9.70
CA LEU A 124 0.04 0.22 -8.58
C LEU A 124 -0.49 1.50 -7.96
N LEU A 125 0.36 2.50 -7.72
CA LEU A 125 -0.06 3.79 -7.15
C LEU A 125 -0.98 4.53 -8.12
N PHE A 126 -0.63 4.55 -9.40
CA PHE A 126 -1.43 5.16 -10.46
C PHE A 126 -2.81 4.50 -10.55
N GLY A 127 -2.86 3.16 -10.63
CA GLY A 127 -4.13 2.41 -10.67
C GLY A 127 -4.98 2.62 -9.41
N ALA A 128 -4.36 2.62 -8.23
CA ALA A 128 -5.07 2.88 -6.98
C ALA A 128 -5.67 4.29 -6.91
N ARG A 129 -5.04 5.28 -7.56
CA ARG A 129 -5.60 6.64 -7.66
C ARG A 129 -6.70 6.76 -8.70
N LEU A 130 -6.55 6.12 -9.85
CA LEU A 130 -7.63 6.06 -10.85
C LEU A 130 -8.88 5.38 -10.29
N ALA A 131 -8.71 4.33 -9.48
CA ALA A 131 -9.81 3.62 -8.85
C ALA A 131 -10.38 4.34 -7.60
N GLY A 132 -9.74 5.40 -7.12
CA GLY A 132 -10.14 6.08 -5.87
C GLY A 132 -9.93 5.26 -4.59
N GLY A 133 -9.08 4.23 -4.62
CA GLY A 133 -8.90 3.33 -3.50
C GLY A 133 -7.72 2.36 -3.64
N CYS A 134 -7.21 1.87 -2.50
CA CYS A 134 -6.25 0.77 -2.45
C CYS A 134 -6.87 -0.50 -1.89
N THR A 135 -6.09 -1.59 -1.87
CA THR A 135 -6.48 -2.86 -1.26
C THR A 135 -6.95 -2.66 0.18
N SER A 136 -6.18 -1.97 1.01
CA SER A 136 -6.58 -1.73 2.40
C SER A 136 -7.94 -1.02 2.54
N SER A 137 -8.27 -0.03 1.70
CA SER A 137 -9.51 0.74 1.84
C SER A 137 -10.70 0.09 1.14
N HIS A 138 -10.53 -0.42 -0.09
CA HIS A 138 -11.62 -0.97 -0.90
C HIS A 138 -11.81 -2.49 -0.68
N VAL A 139 -10.73 -3.24 -0.50
CA VAL A 139 -10.81 -4.70 -0.27
C VAL A 139 -11.10 -4.98 1.21
N ILE A 140 -10.29 -4.48 2.14
CA ILE A 140 -10.44 -4.82 3.56
C ILE A 140 -11.64 -4.08 4.17
N SER A 141 -11.63 -2.74 4.17
CA SER A 141 -12.74 -1.96 4.74
C SER A 141 -14.00 -2.03 3.85
N GLY A 142 -13.86 -1.85 2.54
CA GLY A 142 -15.00 -1.80 1.60
C GLY A 142 -15.80 -3.11 1.51
N MET A 143 -15.15 -4.27 1.38
CA MET A 143 -15.90 -5.53 1.36
C MET A 143 -16.53 -5.88 2.72
N SER A 144 -15.90 -5.48 3.84
CA SER A 144 -16.51 -5.67 5.17
C SER A 144 -17.82 -4.88 5.36
N GLN A 145 -17.97 -3.77 4.64
CA GLN A 145 -19.18 -2.95 4.61
C GLN A 145 -20.17 -3.40 3.52
N MET A 146 -19.87 -4.50 2.82
CA MET A 146 -20.65 -5.00 1.69
C MET A 146 -20.79 -3.97 0.56
N ALA A 147 -19.80 -3.07 0.43
CA ALA A 147 -19.78 -2.05 -0.61
C ALA A 147 -19.53 -2.69 -1.98
N VAL A 148 -20.42 -2.42 -2.93
CA VAL A 148 -20.32 -2.93 -4.32
C VAL A 148 -18.99 -2.52 -4.95
N SER A 149 -18.54 -1.28 -4.71
CA SER A 149 -17.24 -0.78 -5.18
C SER A 149 -16.06 -1.61 -4.67
N GLY A 150 -16.11 -2.09 -3.42
CA GLY A 150 -15.06 -2.92 -2.83
C GLY A 150 -14.98 -4.30 -3.46
N ILE A 151 -16.13 -4.92 -3.74
CA ILE A 151 -16.22 -6.23 -4.39
C ILE A 151 -15.73 -6.13 -5.84
N VAL A 152 -16.20 -5.13 -6.60
CA VAL A 152 -15.78 -4.91 -7.99
C VAL A 152 -14.29 -4.62 -8.08
N PHE A 153 -13.77 -3.75 -7.20
CA PHE A 153 -12.34 -3.46 -7.12
C PHE A 153 -11.53 -4.72 -6.79
N GLY A 154 -11.97 -5.51 -5.80
CA GLY A 154 -11.33 -6.78 -5.45
C GLY A 154 -11.27 -7.74 -6.63
N MET A 155 -12.39 -7.96 -7.32
CA MET A 155 -12.44 -8.80 -8.52
C MET A 155 -11.48 -8.30 -9.61
N ALA A 156 -11.45 -7.00 -9.89
CA ALA A 156 -10.56 -6.43 -10.90
C ALA A 156 -9.07 -6.62 -10.53
N VAL A 157 -8.71 -6.45 -9.26
CA VAL A 157 -7.34 -6.67 -8.77
C VAL A 157 -6.93 -8.13 -8.93
N PHE A 158 -7.78 -9.09 -8.55
CA PHE A 158 -7.46 -10.51 -8.73
C PHE A 158 -7.47 -10.94 -10.21
N ALA A 159 -8.44 -10.46 -11.00
CA ALA A 159 -8.56 -10.77 -12.41
C ALA A 159 -7.39 -10.24 -13.25
N SER A 160 -6.77 -9.12 -12.85
CA SER A 160 -5.56 -8.59 -13.51
C SER A 160 -4.27 -9.14 -12.91
N GLY A 161 -4.20 -9.28 -11.57
CA GLY A 161 -3.01 -9.70 -10.85
C GLY A 161 -2.63 -11.17 -11.10
N ILE A 162 -3.61 -12.08 -11.10
CA ILE A 162 -3.34 -13.51 -11.31
C ILE A 162 -2.75 -13.78 -12.70
N PRO A 163 -3.36 -13.32 -13.82
CA PRO A 163 -2.77 -13.50 -15.15
C PRO A 163 -1.40 -12.83 -15.28
N THR A 164 -1.23 -11.63 -14.72
CA THR A 164 0.06 -10.92 -14.77
C THR A 164 1.16 -11.71 -14.07
N ALA A 165 0.87 -12.26 -12.87
CA ALA A 165 1.82 -13.09 -12.14
C ALA A 165 2.15 -14.38 -12.91
N LEU A 166 1.13 -15.04 -13.48
CA LEU A 166 1.31 -16.25 -14.27
C LEU A 166 2.13 -16.00 -15.54
N LEU A 167 1.93 -14.88 -16.23
CA LEU A 167 2.69 -14.51 -17.42
C LEU A 167 4.14 -14.14 -17.07
N LEU A 168 4.35 -13.35 -16.02
CA LEU A 168 5.68 -12.88 -15.62
C LEU A 168 6.58 -14.03 -15.13
N TYR A 169 6.00 -14.96 -14.36
CA TYR A 169 6.72 -16.12 -13.82
C TYR A 169 6.48 -17.41 -14.63
N ARG A 170 5.90 -17.33 -15.84
CA ARG A 170 5.62 -18.51 -16.68
C ARG A 170 6.91 -19.23 -17.08
N GLY A 171 7.18 -20.39 -16.48
CA GLY A 171 8.39 -21.17 -16.75
C GLY A 171 9.60 -20.80 -15.90
N GLY A 172 9.42 -20.16 -14.73
CA GLY A 172 10.37 -20.37 -13.63
C GLY A 172 10.39 -21.85 -13.27
N LYS A 173 11.55 -22.41 -12.95
CA LYS A 173 11.63 -23.81 -12.48
C LYS A 173 10.89 -23.89 -11.15
N THR A 174 9.60 -24.20 -11.21
CA THR A 174 8.77 -24.50 -10.03
C THR A 174 9.49 -25.56 -9.23
N ARG A 175 9.88 -25.20 -8.02
CA ARG A 175 10.28 -26.18 -7.01
C ARG A 175 9.11 -27.07 -6.64
#